data_AF-A0A1G9BN65-F1
#
_entry.id   AF-A0A1G9BN65-F1
#
_cell.length_a   1.000
_cell.length_b   1.000
_cell.length_c   1.000
_cell.angle_alpha   90.00
_cell.angle_beta   90.00
_cell.angle_gamma   90.00
#
_symmetry.space_group_name_H-M   'P 1'
#
loop_
_entity.id
_entity.type
_entity.pdbx_description
1 polymer ?
#
loop_
_entity_poly.entity_id
_entity_poly.type
_entity_poly.pdbx_seq_one_letter_code
_entity_poly.pdbx_strand_id
1 'polypeptide(L)'
;MNLSCKLKELFPNISNIVNQPLTEDLAGSFFPANSTRFAHMKQAARTAERIARQTGLDEEQAEKLITAALFHDVGYSEKLGQTGFHPLDGAAFLAHAGAQDEVIEAVLWHSSTQRDIHFYPEIENIYKNFPDPSENNHTLKGVSYCDFRTSPVGQSFSFGQRISEFKKRPGASSYAQETAKWTLPKARATQAAYVKAISNQQQTSLPWIFCDIDSTLIYPGQTINTATTEALYRYVEAGGKMSLITGKHLISIRDFLRESGMEGPHSGVNGSMIIKDDHLTSYGPTVENYKAIEDILIAEGIHYATYVAGGIWTRSPLTEAEIESYKFVGEILPQPGTTPDKGGIFKVLTFSHKNDRKRCAFVRDLAAKQGLACVRTADGFLEICPNGHGKHAAAMHIMNEAGWSDLNSISIGDSENDLSMFGVTGLSAAVANATEDVLPAADLNIPSCIDNGVAQLLDALVESAKGGSWEIPSKWLAQY
;
A
#
# COMPACT_ATOMS: atom_id res chain seq x y z
N MET A 1 -16.62 -38.23 1.70
CA MET A 1 -17.33 -37.36 2.67
C MET A 1 -16.85 -35.95 2.39
N ASN A 2 -17.75 -34.98 2.17
CA ASN A 2 -17.34 -33.60 1.88
C ASN A 2 -16.77 -32.95 3.17
N LEU A 3 -15.97 -31.88 3.01
CA LEU A 3 -15.10 -31.33 4.06
C LEU A 3 -15.90 -30.89 5.30
N SER A 4 -17.06 -30.27 5.09
CA SER A 4 -17.97 -29.82 6.15
C SER A 4 -18.40 -30.97 7.07
N CYS A 5 -18.79 -32.11 6.50
CA CYS A 5 -19.21 -33.27 7.30
C CYS A 5 -18.07 -33.82 8.15
N LYS A 6 -16.84 -33.83 7.63
CA LYS A 6 -15.69 -34.36 8.37
C LYS A 6 -15.31 -33.47 9.56
N LEU A 7 -15.35 -32.15 9.38
CA LEU A 7 -15.10 -31.20 10.46
C LEU A 7 -16.18 -31.27 11.55
N LYS A 8 -17.45 -31.47 11.18
CA LYS A 8 -18.54 -31.67 12.14
C LYS A 8 -18.38 -32.94 12.97
N GLU A 9 -17.91 -34.03 12.34
CA GLU A 9 -17.62 -35.29 13.04
C GLU A 9 -16.47 -35.13 14.04
N LEU A 10 -15.40 -34.42 13.65
CA LEU A 10 -14.23 -34.20 14.49
C LEU A 10 -14.49 -33.20 15.63
N PHE A 11 -15.38 -32.22 15.43
CA PHE A 11 -15.66 -31.14 16.38
C PHE A 11 -17.16 -30.97 16.68
N PRO A 12 -17.85 -31.97 17.25
CA PRO A 12 -19.31 -31.96 17.41
C PRO A 12 -19.84 -30.91 18.42
N ASN A 13 -18.96 -30.37 19.26
CA ASN A 13 -19.33 -29.45 20.35
C ASN A 13 -19.51 -27.99 19.89
N ILE A 14 -19.23 -27.66 18.62
CA ILE A 14 -19.43 -26.30 18.05
C ILE A 14 -20.93 -26.09 17.67
N SER A 15 -21.78 -27.07 17.91
CA SER A 15 -23.20 -27.15 17.53
C SER A 15 -24.13 -26.04 18.03
N ASN A 16 -23.69 -25.13 18.90
CA ASN A 16 -24.48 -23.95 19.31
C ASN A 16 -24.52 -22.84 18.24
N ILE A 17 -23.74 -22.98 17.16
CA ILE A 17 -23.65 -22.00 16.06
C ILE A 17 -24.08 -22.74 14.79
N VAL A 18 -25.36 -22.61 14.40
CA VAL A 18 -25.91 -23.31 13.22
C VAL A 18 -26.54 -22.30 12.27
N ASN A 19 -26.15 -22.38 10.98
CA ASN A 19 -26.76 -21.65 9.86
C ASN A 19 -26.92 -20.14 10.11
N GLN A 20 -25.83 -19.47 10.50
CA GLN A 20 -25.81 -18.02 10.65
C GLN A 20 -25.30 -17.37 9.36
N PRO A 21 -25.84 -16.19 8.97
CA PRO A 21 -25.31 -15.45 7.84
C PRO A 21 -23.88 -14.99 8.18
N LEU A 22 -22.94 -15.27 7.27
CA LEU A 22 -21.51 -14.97 7.43
C LEU A 22 -21.23 -13.49 7.14
N THR A 23 -21.61 -12.62 8.08
CA THR A 23 -21.47 -11.16 7.94
C THR A 23 -20.26 -10.61 8.68
N GLU A 24 -19.90 -9.35 8.36
CA GLU A 24 -18.87 -8.60 9.11
C GLU A 24 -19.24 -8.48 10.60
N ASP A 25 -20.51 -8.24 10.93
CA ASP A 25 -21.00 -8.17 12.31
C ASP A 25 -20.78 -9.49 13.06
N LEU A 26 -21.05 -10.62 12.40
CA LEU A 26 -20.80 -11.94 12.97
C LEU A 26 -19.31 -12.14 13.23
N ALA A 27 -18.45 -11.87 12.24
CA ALA A 27 -16.99 -11.96 12.40
C ALA A 27 -16.50 -11.08 13.57
N GLY A 28 -17.00 -9.84 13.66
CA GLY A 28 -16.66 -8.89 14.71
C GLY A 28 -17.10 -9.34 16.11
N SER A 29 -18.20 -10.08 16.22
CA SER A 29 -18.73 -10.56 17.50
C SER A 29 -17.78 -11.51 18.26
N PHE A 30 -16.83 -12.11 17.55
CA PHE A 30 -15.82 -13.01 18.11
C PHE A 30 -14.61 -12.29 18.71
N PHE A 31 -14.52 -10.97 18.55
CA PHE A 31 -13.38 -10.18 18.99
C PHE A 31 -13.79 -8.93 19.81
N PRO A 32 -12.89 -8.38 20.64
CA PRO A 32 -13.09 -7.08 21.27
C PRO A 32 -13.21 -5.94 20.24
N ALA A 33 -13.87 -4.84 20.61
CA ALA A 33 -14.11 -3.69 19.71
C ALA A 33 -12.84 -3.08 19.09
N ASN A 34 -11.71 -3.10 19.80
CA ASN A 34 -10.42 -2.56 19.34
C ASN A 34 -9.46 -3.66 18.84
N SER A 35 -10.00 -4.79 18.39
CA SER A 35 -9.19 -5.93 17.94
C SER A 35 -8.43 -5.61 16.65
N THR A 36 -7.10 -5.65 16.74
CA THR A 36 -6.22 -5.54 15.57
C THR A 36 -6.38 -6.73 14.62
N ARG A 37 -6.69 -7.92 15.15
CA ARG A 37 -6.99 -9.12 14.36
C ARG A 37 -8.24 -8.95 13.52
N PHE A 38 -9.31 -8.40 14.10
CA PHE A 38 -10.52 -8.12 13.35
C PHE A 38 -10.29 -7.01 12.31
N ALA A 39 -9.51 -5.97 12.65
CA ALA A 39 -9.09 -4.97 11.68
C ALA A 39 -8.30 -5.58 10.50
N HIS A 40 -7.41 -6.54 10.78
CA HIS A 40 -6.70 -7.32 9.76
C HIS A 40 -7.66 -8.11 8.86
N MET A 41 -8.57 -8.90 9.44
CA MET A 41 -9.59 -9.66 8.69
C MET A 41 -10.46 -8.76 7.79
N LYS A 42 -10.90 -7.62 8.32
CA LYS A 42 -11.69 -6.62 7.58
C LYS A 42 -10.91 -6.03 6.41
N GLN A 43 -9.63 -5.73 6.59
CA GLN A 43 -8.80 -5.22 5.51
C GLN A 43 -8.48 -6.30 4.46
N ALA A 44 -8.30 -7.56 4.85
CA ALA A 44 -8.18 -8.67 3.91
C ALA A 44 -9.47 -8.82 3.08
N ALA A 45 -10.65 -8.73 3.70
CA ALA A 45 -11.94 -8.74 3.01
C ALA A 45 -12.09 -7.58 2.01
N ARG A 46 -11.68 -6.36 2.38
CA ARG A 46 -11.64 -5.22 1.46
C ARG A 46 -10.72 -5.45 0.26
N THR A 47 -9.58 -6.13 0.47
CA THR A 47 -8.69 -6.52 -0.63
C THR A 47 -9.35 -7.57 -1.53
N ALA A 48 -10.06 -8.54 -0.96
CA ALA A 48 -10.86 -9.51 -1.72
C ALA A 48 -11.96 -8.84 -2.56
N GLU A 49 -12.68 -7.87 -1.99
CA GLU A 49 -13.66 -7.08 -2.73
C GLU A 49 -13.03 -6.29 -3.89
N ARG A 50 -11.83 -5.72 -3.68
CA ARG A 50 -11.07 -5.03 -4.74
C ARG A 50 -10.72 -5.99 -5.87
N ILE A 51 -10.28 -7.20 -5.55
CA ILE A 51 -9.97 -8.24 -6.56
C ILE A 51 -11.23 -8.58 -7.34
N ALA A 52 -12.32 -8.94 -6.64
CA ALA A 52 -13.57 -9.37 -7.27
C ALA A 52 -14.11 -8.33 -8.26
N ARG A 53 -14.06 -7.04 -7.93
CA ARG A 53 -14.48 -5.96 -8.83
C ARG A 53 -13.62 -5.80 -10.08
N GLN A 54 -12.37 -6.26 -10.06
CA GLN A 54 -11.37 -5.90 -11.08
C GLN A 54 -10.91 -7.09 -11.95
N THR A 55 -11.07 -8.34 -11.49
CA THR A 55 -10.61 -9.54 -12.21
C THR A 55 -11.72 -10.29 -12.95
N GLY A 56 -12.96 -9.79 -12.89
CA GLY A 56 -14.12 -10.38 -13.58
C GLY A 56 -14.65 -11.66 -12.95
N LEU A 57 -14.43 -11.86 -11.65
CA LEU A 57 -15.05 -12.96 -10.90
C LEU A 57 -16.58 -12.84 -10.96
N ASP A 58 -17.26 -13.97 -11.08
CA ASP A 58 -18.72 -14.00 -10.95
C ASP A 58 -19.15 -13.77 -9.49
N GLU A 59 -20.46 -13.56 -9.27
CA GLU A 59 -21.02 -13.23 -7.95
C GLU A 59 -20.74 -14.32 -6.91
N GLU A 60 -20.81 -15.59 -7.30
CA GLU A 60 -20.56 -16.72 -6.40
C GLU A 60 -19.07 -16.82 -6.01
N GLN A 61 -18.17 -16.66 -6.97
CA GLN A 61 -16.72 -16.61 -6.76
C GLN A 61 -16.31 -15.43 -5.87
N ALA A 62 -16.91 -14.26 -6.12
CA ALA A 62 -16.68 -13.06 -5.32
C ALA A 62 -17.12 -13.27 -3.87
N GLU A 63 -18.33 -13.79 -3.65
CA GLU A 63 -18.86 -14.07 -2.32
C GLU A 63 -17.96 -15.03 -1.54
N LYS A 64 -17.50 -16.12 -2.18
CA LYS A 64 -16.58 -17.09 -1.55
C LYS A 64 -15.26 -16.44 -1.13
N LEU A 65 -14.63 -15.65 -2.02
CA LEU A 65 -13.36 -15.00 -1.74
C LEU A 65 -13.48 -13.97 -0.59
N ILE A 66 -14.53 -13.14 -0.62
CA ILE A 66 -14.78 -12.13 0.41
C ILE A 66 -15.04 -12.81 1.75
N THR A 67 -15.88 -13.85 1.77
CA THR A 67 -16.20 -14.61 2.99
C THR A 67 -14.96 -15.29 3.55
N ALA A 68 -14.17 -15.97 2.72
CA ALA A 68 -12.93 -16.61 3.14
C ALA A 68 -11.96 -15.57 3.73
N ALA A 69 -11.77 -14.43 3.08
CA ALA A 69 -10.90 -13.36 3.58
C ALA A 69 -11.40 -12.74 4.90
N LEU A 70 -12.71 -12.56 5.05
CA LEU A 70 -13.30 -12.03 6.27
C LEU A 70 -13.17 -13.00 7.45
N PHE A 71 -13.18 -14.32 7.22
CA PHE A 71 -13.18 -15.32 8.29
C PHE A 71 -11.86 -16.11 8.44
N HIS A 72 -10.84 -15.89 7.60
CA HIS A 72 -9.62 -16.73 7.59
C HIS A 72 -8.92 -16.84 8.97
N ASP A 73 -8.96 -15.78 9.74
CA ASP A 73 -8.32 -15.65 11.05
C ASP A 73 -9.30 -15.75 12.22
N VAL A 74 -10.57 -16.12 11.99
CA VAL A 74 -11.60 -16.18 13.03
C VAL A 74 -11.26 -17.20 14.12
N GLY A 75 -10.52 -18.25 13.79
CA GLY A 75 -10.08 -19.28 14.73
C GLY A 75 -9.09 -18.79 15.79
N TYR A 76 -8.57 -17.57 15.70
CA TYR A 76 -7.83 -16.93 16.80
C TYR A 76 -8.73 -16.53 17.97
N SER A 77 -10.06 -16.52 17.79
CA SER A 77 -10.98 -16.20 18.88
C SER A 77 -10.96 -17.28 19.96
N GLU A 78 -10.75 -16.86 21.21
CA GLU A 78 -10.87 -17.73 22.39
C GLU A 78 -12.28 -18.37 22.50
N LYS A 79 -13.31 -17.74 21.92
CA LYS A 79 -14.68 -18.29 21.90
C LYS A 79 -14.83 -19.50 20.99
N LEU A 80 -13.94 -19.66 20.01
CA LEU A 80 -13.99 -20.71 18.99
C LEU A 80 -12.89 -21.76 19.16
N GLY A 81 -11.86 -21.48 19.95
CA GLY A 81 -10.69 -22.35 20.13
C GLY A 81 -11.07 -23.78 20.53
N GLN A 82 -10.68 -24.75 19.71
CA GLN A 82 -10.82 -26.19 19.99
C GLN A 82 -9.45 -26.85 20.10
N THR A 83 -8.55 -26.50 19.18
CA THR A 83 -7.22 -27.10 19.05
C THR A 83 -6.10 -26.10 19.35
N GLY A 84 -6.40 -24.80 19.30
CA GLY A 84 -5.40 -23.73 19.40
C GLY A 84 -4.67 -23.47 18.07
N PHE A 85 -5.02 -24.20 16.99
CA PHE A 85 -4.51 -23.97 15.65
C PHE A 85 -5.58 -23.26 14.81
N HIS A 86 -5.38 -21.95 14.59
CA HIS A 86 -6.42 -21.06 14.07
C HIS A 86 -7.03 -21.47 12.71
N PRO A 87 -6.30 -22.04 11.72
CA PRO A 87 -6.91 -22.44 10.46
C PRO A 87 -7.92 -23.57 10.65
N LEU A 88 -7.61 -24.53 11.53
CA LEU A 88 -8.45 -25.68 11.83
C LEU A 88 -9.69 -25.26 12.65
N ASP A 89 -9.48 -24.44 13.69
CA ASP A 89 -10.57 -23.95 14.54
C ASP A 89 -11.54 -23.05 13.75
N GLY A 90 -11.02 -22.20 12.85
CA GLY A 90 -11.82 -21.37 11.96
C GLY A 90 -12.61 -22.18 10.93
N ALA A 91 -11.98 -23.18 10.30
CA ALA A 91 -12.65 -24.08 9.37
C ALA A 91 -13.75 -24.91 10.06
N ALA A 92 -13.50 -25.39 11.28
CA ALA A 92 -14.49 -26.11 12.08
C ALA A 92 -15.71 -25.25 12.40
N PHE A 93 -15.50 -23.98 12.77
CA PHE A 93 -16.59 -23.01 12.93
C PHE A 93 -17.38 -22.82 11.62
N LEU A 94 -16.71 -22.56 10.50
CA LEU A 94 -17.35 -22.32 9.21
C LEU A 94 -18.18 -23.53 8.73
N ALA A 95 -17.71 -24.75 8.99
CA ALA A 95 -18.48 -25.95 8.71
C ALA A 95 -19.83 -25.97 9.44
N HIS A 96 -19.85 -25.60 10.73
CA HIS A 96 -21.07 -25.53 11.54
C HIS A 96 -21.97 -24.34 11.18
N ALA A 97 -21.36 -23.20 10.81
CA ALA A 97 -22.08 -22.04 10.34
C ALA A 97 -22.76 -22.23 8.97
N GLY A 98 -22.42 -23.31 8.24
CA GLY A 98 -23.02 -23.63 6.95
C GLY A 98 -22.30 -23.03 5.74
N ALA A 99 -21.01 -22.69 5.90
CA ALA A 99 -20.19 -22.20 4.79
C ALA A 99 -20.03 -23.25 3.69
N GLN A 100 -19.77 -22.77 2.46
CA GLN A 100 -19.47 -23.63 1.32
C GLN A 100 -18.11 -24.31 1.49
N ASP A 101 -17.97 -25.54 0.97
CA ASP A 101 -16.73 -26.33 1.10
C ASP A 101 -15.48 -25.61 0.59
N GLU A 102 -15.60 -24.82 -0.47
CA GLU A 102 -14.47 -24.07 -1.03
C GLU A 102 -13.96 -22.98 -0.08
N VAL A 103 -14.87 -22.34 0.68
CA VAL A 103 -14.54 -21.36 1.72
C VAL A 103 -13.91 -22.06 2.92
N ILE A 104 -14.46 -23.21 3.32
CA ILE A 104 -13.92 -24.02 4.42
C ILE A 104 -12.50 -24.49 4.07
N GLU A 105 -12.28 -25.00 2.86
CA GLU A 105 -10.97 -25.42 2.36
C GLU A 105 -9.99 -24.25 2.34
N ALA A 106 -10.42 -23.09 1.84
CA ALA A 106 -9.60 -21.89 1.81
C ALA A 106 -9.13 -21.48 3.22
N VAL A 107 -10.02 -21.45 4.20
CA VAL A 107 -9.66 -21.13 5.60
C VAL A 107 -8.82 -22.24 6.24
N LEU A 108 -9.12 -23.50 5.96
CA LEU A 108 -8.38 -24.64 6.52
C LEU A 108 -6.91 -24.66 6.10
N TRP A 109 -6.61 -24.18 4.88
CA TRP A 109 -5.30 -24.34 4.23
C TRP A 109 -4.56 -23.03 3.91
N HIS A 110 -5.11 -21.86 4.26
CA HIS A 110 -4.53 -20.56 3.88
C HIS A 110 -3.08 -20.36 4.32
N SER A 111 -2.40 -19.46 3.60
CA SER A 111 -1.07 -18.95 3.93
C SER A 111 0.02 -20.02 4.04
N SER A 112 0.48 -20.35 5.24
CA SER A 112 1.57 -21.31 5.46
C SER A 112 1.12 -22.63 6.08
N THR A 113 -0.19 -22.87 6.20
CA THR A 113 -0.75 -24.04 6.91
C THR A 113 -0.11 -25.36 6.51
N GLN A 114 0.06 -25.63 5.20
CA GLN A 114 0.72 -26.86 4.71
C GLN A 114 2.11 -27.12 5.33
N ARG A 115 2.87 -26.06 5.60
CA ARG A 115 4.17 -26.16 6.30
C ARG A 115 3.97 -26.26 7.80
N ASP A 116 3.07 -25.43 8.33
CA ASP A 116 2.95 -25.17 9.75
C ASP A 116 2.52 -26.40 10.54
N ILE A 117 1.67 -27.25 9.96
CA ILE A 117 1.20 -28.47 10.61
C ILE A 117 2.34 -29.41 11.01
N HIS A 118 3.47 -29.42 10.27
CA HIS A 118 4.61 -30.29 10.58
C HIS A 118 5.34 -29.89 11.87
N PHE A 119 5.09 -28.69 12.41
CA PHE A 119 5.60 -28.28 13.72
C PHE A 119 4.69 -28.75 14.88
N TYR A 120 3.52 -29.31 14.57
CA TYR A 120 2.51 -29.72 15.55
C TYR A 120 2.00 -31.14 15.23
N PRO A 121 2.67 -32.20 15.72
CA PRO A 121 2.34 -33.59 15.34
C PRO A 121 0.87 -34.00 15.57
N GLU A 122 0.24 -33.47 16.61
CA GLU A 122 -1.18 -33.73 16.89
C GLU A 122 -2.09 -33.10 15.83
N ILE A 123 -1.78 -31.87 15.41
CA ILE A 123 -2.50 -31.15 14.34
C ILE A 123 -2.24 -31.85 13.00
N GLU A 124 -0.99 -32.18 12.67
CA GLU A 124 -0.65 -32.92 11.46
C GLU A 124 -1.44 -34.23 11.35
N ASN A 125 -1.62 -34.95 12.46
CA ASN A 125 -2.42 -36.17 12.49
C ASN A 125 -3.91 -35.93 12.21
N ILE A 126 -4.47 -34.80 12.67
CA ILE A 126 -5.84 -34.40 12.30
C ILE A 126 -5.90 -34.10 10.81
N TYR A 127 -4.93 -33.37 10.27
CA TYR A 127 -4.90 -32.95 8.86
C TYR A 127 -4.82 -34.12 7.86
N LYS A 128 -4.29 -35.29 8.26
CA LYS A 128 -4.34 -36.53 7.47
C LYS A 128 -5.76 -37.00 7.13
N ASN A 129 -6.78 -36.46 7.81
CA ASN A 129 -8.19 -36.75 7.53
C ASN A 129 -8.79 -35.87 6.42
N PHE A 130 -8.05 -34.87 5.93
CA PHE A 130 -8.49 -33.94 4.89
C PHE A 130 -7.70 -34.17 3.61
N PRO A 131 -8.30 -33.88 2.43
CA PRO A 131 -7.53 -33.85 1.19
C PRO A 131 -6.49 -32.73 1.24
N ASP A 132 -5.37 -32.94 0.55
CA ASP A 132 -4.42 -31.88 0.27
C ASP A 132 -5.13 -30.70 -0.42
N PRO A 133 -4.70 -29.45 -0.17
CA PRO A 133 -5.36 -28.30 -0.75
C PRO A 133 -5.28 -28.34 -2.27
N SER A 134 -6.41 -28.08 -2.91
CA SER A 134 -6.54 -28.05 -4.36
C SER A 134 -5.69 -26.94 -4.95
N GLU A 135 -4.80 -27.31 -5.87
CA GLU A 135 -4.03 -26.34 -6.66
C GLU A 135 -4.92 -25.45 -7.53
N ASN A 136 -6.18 -25.83 -7.76
CA ASN A 136 -7.14 -25.06 -8.55
C ASN A 136 -8.11 -24.23 -7.70
N ASN A 137 -8.01 -24.26 -6.37
CA ASN A 137 -8.86 -23.45 -5.51
C ASN A 137 -8.44 -21.97 -5.59
N HIS A 138 -9.19 -21.18 -6.36
CA HIS A 138 -8.96 -19.74 -6.54
C HIS A 138 -9.22 -18.95 -5.26
N THR A 139 -10.18 -19.38 -4.45
CA THR A 139 -10.50 -18.79 -3.14
C THR A 139 -9.32 -18.91 -2.18
N LEU A 140 -8.67 -20.08 -2.10
CA LEU A 140 -7.48 -20.34 -1.27
C LEU A 140 -6.28 -19.48 -1.70
N LYS A 141 -6.03 -19.38 -3.00
CA LYS A 141 -4.97 -18.52 -3.54
C LYS A 141 -5.25 -17.05 -3.22
N GLY A 142 -6.49 -16.61 -3.44
CA GLY A 142 -6.91 -15.25 -3.21
C GLY A 142 -6.85 -14.85 -1.74
N VAL A 143 -7.29 -15.71 -0.82
CA VAL A 143 -7.21 -15.39 0.62
C VAL A 143 -5.76 -15.28 1.10
N SER A 144 -4.88 -16.14 0.61
CA SER A 144 -3.45 -16.08 0.93
C SER A 144 -2.79 -14.80 0.38
N TYR A 145 -3.22 -14.34 -0.80
CA TYR A 145 -2.83 -13.03 -1.32
C TYR A 145 -3.35 -11.89 -0.42
N CYS A 146 -4.62 -11.94 0.00
CA CYS A 146 -5.25 -10.89 0.80
C CYS A 146 -4.62 -10.76 2.20
N ASP A 147 -4.36 -11.88 2.90
CA ASP A 147 -3.64 -11.88 4.18
C ASP A 147 -2.26 -11.24 4.03
N PHE A 148 -1.47 -11.68 3.04
CA PHE A 148 -0.12 -11.17 2.87
C PHE A 148 -0.07 -9.69 2.45
N ARG A 149 -1.14 -9.17 1.83
CA ARG A 149 -1.32 -7.75 1.51
C ARG A 149 -1.90 -6.92 2.65
N THR A 150 -1.98 -7.47 3.86
CA THR A 150 -2.61 -6.81 5.02
C THR A 150 -1.70 -6.78 6.24
N SER A 151 -1.58 -5.60 6.86
CA SER A 151 -0.80 -5.41 8.09
C SER A 151 -1.49 -6.02 9.32
N PRO A 152 -0.77 -6.28 10.42
CA PRO A 152 -1.38 -6.74 11.68
C PRO A 152 -2.43 -5.81 12.27
N VAL A 153 -2.43 -4.53 11.87
CA VAL A 153 -3.35 -3.49 12.38
C VAL A 153 -4.41 -3.08 11.34
N GLY A 154 -4.56 -3.85 10.25
CA GLY A 154 -5.61 -3.61 9.25
C GLY A 154 -5.29 -2.50 8.25
N GLN A 155 -4.02 -2.29 7.93
CA GLN A 155 -3.59 -1.40 6.83
C GLN A 155 -3.27 -2.22 5.57
N SER A 156 -3.50 -1.64 4.39
CA SER A 156 -3.09 -2.23 3.12
C SER A 156 -1.59 -2.14 2.96
N PHE A 157 -0.91 -3.26 2.70
CA PHE A 157 0.54 -3.36 2.55
C PHE A 157 0.91 -3.91 1.17
N SER A 158 2.10 -3.54 0.67
CA SER A 158 2.80 -4.29 -0.38
C SER A 158 3.38 -5.59 0.19
N PHE A 159 3.87 -6.49 -0.66
CA PHE A 159 4.60 -7.66 -0.17
C PHE A 159 5.90 -7.24 0.53
N GLY A 160 6.61 -6.23 0.00
CA GLY A 160 7.80 -5.65 0.65
C GLY A 160 7.52 -5.16 2.07
N GLN A 161 6.44 -4.40 2.27
CA GLN A 161 6.03 -3.91 3.60
C GLN A 161 5.76 -5.07 4.55
N ARG A 162 5.09 -6.12 4.07
CA ARG A 162 4.84 -7.33 4.87
C ARG A 162 6.13 -8.08 5.22
N ILE A 163 7.09 -8.20 4.30
CA ILE A 163 8.42 -8.79 4.56
C ILE A 163 9.18 -7.99 5.62
N SER A 164 9.23 -6.66 5.46
CA SER A 164 9.90 -5.75 6.40
C SER A 164 9.27 -5.83 7.80
N GLU A 165 7.93 -5.89 7.87
CA GLU A 165 7.19 -6.07 9.12
C GLU A 165 7.55 -7.39 9.82
N PHE A 166 7.58 -8.52 9.09
CA PHE A 166 7.99 -9.81 9.67
C PHE A 166 9.43 -9.80 10.22
N LYS A 167 10.37 -9.13 9.53
CA LYS A 167 11.77 -8.99 9.98
C LYS A 167 11.89 -8.15 11.26
N LYS A 168 11.03 -7.15 11.45
CA LYS A 168 11.06 -6.22 12.59
C LYS A 168 10.34 -6.75 13.85
N ARG A 169 9.60 -7.86 13.78
CA ARG A 169 8.88 -8.40 14.96
C ARG A 169 9.87 -8.74 16.11
N PRO A 170 9.64 -8.24 17.34
CA PRO A 170 10.48 -8.59 18.49
C PRO A 170 10.51 -10.10 18.71
N GLY A 171 11.72 -10.65 18.81
CA GLY A 171 11.91 -12.10 18.94
C GLY A 171 11.46 -12.88 17.70
N ALA A 172 11.47 -12.26 16.51
CA ALA A 172 11.11 -12.86 15.22
C ALA A 172 11.55 -14.31 15.19
N SER A 173 10.62 -15.20 15.51
CA SER A 173 10.89 -16.61 15.50
C SER A 173 11.30 -16.95 14.08
N SER A 174 12.28 -17.84 13.92
CA SER A 174 12.59 -18.45 12.62
C SER A 174 11.29 -18.82 11.90
N TYR A 175 10.28 -19.27 12.64
CA TYR A 175 8.94 -19.55 12.16
C TYR A 175 8.26 -18.44 11.34
N ALA A 176 8.12 -17.19 11.82
CA ALA A 176 7.44 -16.13 11.06
C ALA A 176 8.18 -15.80 9.76
N GLN A 177 9.51 -15.88 9.81
CA GLN A 177 10.38 -15.65 8.66
C GLN A 177 10.27 -16.78 7.62
N GLU A 178 10.27 -18.03 8.07
CA GLU A 178 10.09 -19.20 7.22
C GLU A 178 8.66 -19.26 6.63
N THR A 179 7.64 -18.81 7.37
CA THR A 179 6.28 -18.61 6.85
C THR A 179 6.27 -17.65 5.68
N ALA A 180 6.91 -16.49 5.83
CA ALA A 180 6.98 -15.51 4.76
C ALA A 180 7.70 -16.05 3.52
N LYS A 181 8.84 -16.76 3.69
CA LYS A 181 9.56 -17.42 2.58
C LYS A 181 8.71 -18.42 1.82
N TRP A 182 7.85 -19.17 2.52
CA TRP A 182 7.01 -20.20 1.92
C TRP A 182 5.79 -19.62 1.18
N THR A 183 5.12 -18.64 1.77
CA THR A 183 3.87 -18.08 1.22
C THR A 183 4.11 -17.07 0.11
N LEU A 184 5.20 -16.30 0.17
CA LEU A 184 5.47 -15.19 -0.76
C LEU A 184 5.50 -15.62 -2.24
N PRO A 185 6.17 -16.71 -2.66
CA PRO A 185 6.17 -17.13 -4.07
C PRO A 185 4.76 -17.44 -4.59
N LYS A 186 3.92 -18.08 -3.76
CA LYS A 186 2.52 -18.43 -4.11
C LYS A 186 1.65 -17.17 -4.22
N ALA A 187 1.83 -16.23 -3.30
CA ALA A 187 1.11 -14.95 -3.32
C ALA A 187 1.49 -14.11 -4.56
N ARG A 188 2.77 -14.09 -4.95
CA ARG A 188 3.24 -13.43 -6.18
C ARG A 188 2.74 -14.09 -7.46
N ALA A 189 2.70 -15.42 -7.51
CA ALA A 189 2.08 -16.12 -8.63
C ALA A 189 0.59 -15.77 -8.77
N THR A 190 -0.10 -15.62 -7.64
CA THR A 190 -1.51 -15.18 -7.60
C THR A 190 -1.65 -13.74 -8.08
N GLN A 191 -0.76 -12.82 -7.65
CA GLN A 191 -0.70 -11.45 -8.15
C GLN A 191 -0.52 -11.39 -9.67
N ALA A 192 0.41 -12.16 -10.22
CA ALA A 192 0.66 -12.22 -11.67
C ALA A 192 -0.57 -12.71 -12.44
N ALA A 193 -1.30 -13.70 -11.91
CA ALA A 193 -2.55 -14.17 -12.50
C ALA A 193 -3.63 -13.08 -12.50
N TYR A 194 -3.77 -12.31 -11.42
CA TYR A 194 -4.71 -11.18 -11.37
C TYR A 194 -4.34 -10.08 -12.35
N VAL A 195 -3.06 -9.69 -12.41
CA VAL A 195 -2.56 -8.70 -13.37
C VAL A 195 -2.93 -9.11 -14.81
N LYS A 196 -2.73 -10.39 -15.17
CA LYS A 196 -3.07 -10.90 -16.49
C LYS A 196 -4.58 -10.87 -16.75
N ALA A 197 -5.40 -11.28 -15.78
CA ALA A 197 -6.86 -11.24 -15.91
C ALA A 197 -7.37 -9.80 -16.12
N ILE A 198 -6.88 -8.86 -15.30
CA ILE A 198 -7.22 -7.44 -15.40
C ILE A 198 -6.76 -6.85 -16.73
N SER A 199 -5.51 -7.12 -17.13
CA SER A 199 -4.94 -6.60 -18.38
C SER A 199 -5.77 -7.02 -19.59
N ASN A 200 -6.20 -8.28 -19.61
CA ASN A 200 -7.10 -8.80 -20.66
C ASN A 200 -8.48 -8.13 -20.62
N GLN A 201 -9.05 -7.92 -19.43
CA GLN A 201 -10.37 -7.30 -19.27
C GLN A 201 -10.37 -5.81 -19.65
N GLN A 202 -9.33 -5.07 -19.26
CA GLN A 202 -9.18 -3.64 -19.55
C GLN A 202 -8.56 -3.37 -20.94
N GLN A 203 -8.13 -4.41 -21.65
CA GLN A 203 -7.41 -4.32 -22.93
C GLN A 203 -6.17 -3.43 -22.82
N THR A 204 -5.43 -3.56 -21.72
CA THR A 204 -4.20 -2.81 -21.43
C THR A 204 -3.00 -3.73 -21.49
N SER A 205 -1.95 -3.34 -22.23
CA SER A 205 -0.70 -4.08 -22.32
C SER A 205 0.27 -3.80 -21.16
N LEU A 206 0.16 -2.61 -20.55
CA LEU A 206 1.08 -2.07 -19.55
C LEU A 206 0.31 -1.54 -18.32
N PRO A 207 0.95 -1.46 -17.15
CA PRO A 207 0.34 -0.88 -15.96
C PRO A 207 0.30 0.66 -16.05
N TRP A 208 -0.34 1.33 -15.09
CA TRP A 208 -0.14 2.77 -14.88
C TRP A 208 0.97 2.99 -13.84
N ILE A 209 1.96 3.81 -14.16
CA ILE A 209 3.05 4.17 -13.27
C ILE A 209 2.71 5.41 -12.44
N PHE A 210 2.84 5.34 -11.12
CA PHE A 210 2.75 6.46 -10.20
C PHE A 210 4.13 6.72 -9.61
N CYS A 211 4.81 7.77 -10.05
CA CYS A 211 6.23 7.98 -9.77
C CYS A 211 6.44 9.23 -8.95
N ASP A 212 7.22 9.13 -7.88
CA ASP A 212 7.81 10.32 -7.26
C ASP A 212 8.85 10.97 -8.20
N ILE A 213 9.19 12.24 -7.91
CA ILE A 213 10.10 13.04 -8.73
C ILE A 213 11.50 13.02 -8.13
N ASP A 214 11.70 13.71 -7.00
CA ASP A 214 13.02 13.95 -6.43
C ASP A 214 13.61 12.66 -5.87
N SER A 215 14.90 12.43 -6.13
CA SER A 215 15.60 11.20 -5.72
C SER A 215 14.99 9.91 -6.30
N THR A 216 13.94 9.97 -7.12
CA THR A 216 13.27 8.82 -7.72
C THR A 216 13.39 8.85 -9.24
N LEU A 217 12.69 9.76 -9.90
CA LEU A 217 12.77 9.96 -11.35
C LEU A 217 14.04 10.72 -11.75
N ILE A 218 14.43 11.68 -10.93
CA ILE A 218 15.57 12.57 -11.15
C ILE A 218 16.39 12.72 -9.87
N TYR A 219 17.64 13.16 -10.01
CA TYR A 219 18.33 13.76 -8.87
C TYR A 219 17.66 15.09 -8.50
N PRO A 220 17.53 15.44 -7.20
CA PRO A 220 16.82 16.66 -6.79
C PRO A 220 17.30 17.91 -7.52
N GLY A 221 16.34 18.72 -7.97
CA GLY A 221 16.58 19.99 -8.68
C GLY A 221 17.09 19.88 -10.12
N GLN A 222 17.27 18.66 -10.65
CA GLN A 222 17.68 18.46 -12.04
C GLN A 222 16.48 18.31 -12.99
N THR A 223 16.74 18.31 -14.30
CA THR A 223 15.75 17.97 -15.32
C THR A 223 15.81 16.49 -15.66
N ILE A 224 14.78 15.98 -16.33
CA ILE A 224 14.78 14.61 -16.86
C ILE A 224 15.88 14.48 -17.93
N ASN A 225 16.71 13.45 -17.82
CA ASN A 225 17.78 13.22 -18.79
C ASN A 225 17.28 12.48 -20.04
N THR A 226 18.07 12.50 -21.11
CA THR A 226 17.71 11.91 -22.41
C THR A 226 17.32 10.44 -22.30
N ALA A 227 18.07 9.64 -21.56
CA ALA A 227 17.80 8.20 -21.41
C ALA A 227 16.40 7.94 -20.80
N THR A 228 16.04 8.73 -19.79
CA THR A 228 14.73 8.61 -19.13
C THR A 228 13.61 9.13 -20.00
N THR A 229 13.82 10.24 -20.72
CA THR A 229 12.86 10.77 -21.71
C THR A 229 12.58 9.75 -22.82
N GLU A 230 13.62 9.10 -23.36
CA GLU A 230 13.46 8.10 -24.41
C GLU A 230 12.73 6.84 -23.91
N ALA A 231 13.00 6.39 -22.68
CA ALA A 231 12.28 5.26 -22.07
C ALA A 231 10.82 5.58 -21.80
N LEU A 232 10.53 6.80 -21.31
CA LEU A 232 9.16 7.29 -21.15
C LEU A 232 8.43 7.32 -22.49
N TYR A 233 9.05 7.83 -23.55
CA TYR A 233 8.48 7.85 -24.88
C TYR A 233 8.10 6.44 -25.35
N ARG A 234 9.04 5.48 -25.26
CA ARG A 234 8.76 4.07 -25.62
C ARG A 234 7.62 3.47 -24.79
N TYR A 235 7.57 3.79 -23.51
CA TYR A 235 6.53 3.31 -22.60
C TYR A 235 5.14 3.82 -22.97
N VAL A 236 5.03 5.12 -23.23
CA VAL A 236 3.77 5.76 -23.64
C VAL A 236 3.36 5.29 -25.04
N GLU A 237 4.30 5.19 -25.98
CA GLU A 237 4.05 4.66 -27.34
C GLU A 237 3.50 3.22 -27.29
N ALA A 238 3.98 2.40 -26.35
CA ALA A 238 3.49 1.04 -26.11
C ALA A 238 2.13 0.98 -25.38
N GLY A 239 1.49 2.13 -25.09
CA GLY A 239 0.19 2.26 -24.45
C GLY A 239 0.23 2.41 -22.93
N GLY A 240 1.41 2.56 -22.35
CA GLY A 240 1.59 2.80 -20.92
C GLY A 240 1.15 4.21 -20.50
N LYS A 241 0.81 4.37 -19.22
CA LYS A 241 0.45 5.66 -18.62
C LYS A 241 1.34 5.96 -17.42
N MET A 242 1.67 7.23 -17.22
CA MET A 242 2.49 7.65 -16.10
C MET A 242 1.96 8.94 -15.48
N SER A 243 1.83 8.95 -14.15
CA SER A 243 1.48 10.09 -13.34
C SER A 243 2.61 10.38 -12.36
N LEU A 244 2.92 11.66 -12.18
CA LEU A 244 3.90 12.10 -11.19
C LEU A 244 3.16 12.45 -9.92
N ILE A 245 3.64 11.96 -8.78
CA ILE A 245 3.04 12.22 -7.47
C ILE A 245 4.14 12.74 -6.53
N THR A 246 4.17 14.05 -6.30
CA THR A 246 5.25 14.73 -5.58
C THR A 246 4.78 15.42 -4.30
N GLY A 247 5.72 15.62 -3.37
CA GLY A 247 5.54 16.52 -2.23
C GLY A 247 5.52 17.99 -2.63
N LYS A 248 6.04 18.36 -3.81
CA LYS A 248 6.19 19.76 -4.23
C LYS A 248 4.87 20.46 -4.52
N HIS A 249 4.87 21.79 -4.46
CA HIS A 249 3.76 22.56 -4.99
C HIS A 249 3.65 22.40 -6.52
N LEU A 250 2.44 22.28 -7.07
CA LEU A 250 2.27 22.08 -8.52
C LEU A 250 2.79 23.24 -9.37
N ILE A 251 2.84 24.45 -8.80
CA ILE A 251 3.49 25.61 -9.43
C ILE A 251 4.96 25.32 -9.77
N SER A 252 5.68 24.60 -8.91
CA SER A 252 7.11 24.30 -9.10
C SER A 252 7.40 23.30 -10.21
N ILE A 253 6.46 22.41 -10.51
CA ILE A 253 6.68 21.34 -11.49
C ILE A 253 6.04 21.64 -12.86
N ARG A 254 5.40 22.80 -13.04
CA ARG A 254 4.71 23.14 -14.30
C ARG A 254 5.65 23.12 -15.50
N ASP A 255 6.82 23.76 -15.38
CA ASP A 255 7.78 23.79 -16.47
C ASP A 255 8.41 22.40 -16.68
N PHE A 256 8.67 21.66 -15.60
CA PHE A 256 9.11 20.26 -15.67
C PHE A 256 8.13 19.36 -16.44
N LEU A 257 6.83 19.48 -16.19
CA LEU A 257 5.79 18.73 -16.90
C LEU A 257 5.75 19.11 -18.40
N ARG A 258 5.84 20.40 -18.70
CA ARG A 258 5.85 20.89 -20.09
C ARG A 258 7.08 20.42 -20.86
N GLU A 259 8.25 20.48 -20.25
CA GLU A 259 9.53 20.09 -20.87
C GLU A 259 9.67 18.59 -21.05
N SER A 260 9.15 17.80 -20.10
CA SER A 260 9.15 16.32 -20.20
C SER A 260 8.13 15.77 -21.20
N GLY A 261 7.18 16.59 -21.64
CA GLY A 261 6.10 16.15 -22.54
C GLY A 261 5.15 15.15 -21.87
N MET A 262 5.13 15.09 -20.54
CA MET A 262 4.24 14.21 -19.80
C MET A 262 2.81 14.75 -19.86
N GLU A 263 1.92 13.96 -20.45
CA GLU A 263 0.49 14.24 -20.50
C GLU A 263 -0.27 13.46 -19.42
N GLY A 264 -1.46 13.96 -19.09
CA GLY A 264 -2.38 13.31 -18.15
C GLY A 264 -2.36 13.94 -16.76
N PRO A 265 -3.00 13.28 -15.78
CA PRO A 265 -3.10 13.81 -14.43
C PRO A 265 -1.81 13.59 -13.64
N HIS A 266 -1.33 14.66 -13.01
CA HIS A 266 -0.20 14.64 -12.05
C HIS A 266 -0.64 15.27 -10.74
N SER A 267 0.00 14.90 -9.64
CA SER A 267 -0.36 15.39 -8.30
C SER A 267 0.83 15.97 -7.55
N GLY A 268 0.55 17.03 -6.80
CA GLY A 268 1.50 17.71 -5.92
C GLY A 268 0.94 17.91 -4.52
N VAL A 269 1.73 18.55 -3.67
CA VAL A 269 1.41 18.85 -2.27
C VAL A 269 1.05 17.57 -1.51
N ASN A 270 1.85 16.52 -1.72
CA ASN A 270 1.62 15.19 -1.13
C ASN A 270 0.23 14.62 -1.39
N GLY A 271 -0.32 14.93 -2.56
CA GLY A 271 -1.59 14.38 -3.00
C GLY A 271 -2.77 15.33 -2.84
N SER A 272 -2.64 16.56 -2.34
CA SER A 272 -3.81 17.44 -2.14
C SER A 272 -4.19 18.29 -3.36
N MET A 273 -3.37 18.26 -4.42
CA MET A 273 -3.67 18.96 -5.67
C MET A 273 -3.40 18.07 -6.87
N ILE A 274 -4.21 18.23 -7.92
CA ILE A 274 -4.05 17.56 -9.21
C ILE A 274 -3.99 18.61 -10.32
N ILE A 275 -3.05 18.42 -11.25
CA ILE A 275 -3.03 19.12 -12.53
C ILE A 275 -3.39 18.14 -13.63
N LYS A 276 -4.33 18.52 -14.50
CA LYS A 276 -4.72 17.77 -15.70
C LYS A 276 -5.13 18.79 -16.76
N ASP A 277 -4.57 18.70 -17.96
CA ASP A 277 -4.87 19.63 -19.08
C ASP A 277 -4.72 21.11 -18.67
N ASP A 278 -3.61 21.43 -17.98
CA ASP A 278 -3.30 22.73 -17.35
C ASP A 278 -4.30 23.23 -16.29
N HIS A 279 -5.34 22.46 -15.98
CA HIS A 279 -6.29 22.76 -14.91
C HIS A 279 -5.78 22.25 -13.55
N LEU A 280 -5.65 23.17 -12.59
CA LEU A 280 -5.36 22.85 -11.20
C LEU A 280 -6.64 22.67 -10.40
N THR A 281 -6.71 21.55 -9.69
CA THR A 281 -7.80 21.25 -8.76
C THR A 281 -7.22 20.87 -7.41
N SER A 282 -7.83 21.38 -6.34
CA SER A 282 -7.54 20.96 -4.97
C SER A 282 -8.59 19.96 -4.53
N TYR A 283 -8.20 18.94 -3.78
CA TYR A 283 -9.13 17.94 -3.27
C TYR A 283 -8.61 17.32 -1.96
N GLY A 284 -9.52 16.67 -1.22
CA GLY A 284 -9.19 16.03 0.05
C GLY A 284 -9.38 16.94 1.28
N PRO A 285 -9.09 16.40 2.48
CA PRO A 285 -9.21 17.13 3.74
C PRO A 285 -8.13 18.23 3.87
N THR A 286 -8.34 19.16 4.79
CA THR A 286 -7.42 20.25 5.08
C THR A 286 -6.99 20.28 6.56
N VAL A 287 -5.92 20.99 6.88
CA VAL A 287 -5.42 21.18 8.24
C VAL A 287 -6.16 22.35 8.89
N GLU A 288 -7.29 22.06 9.52
CA GLU A 288 -8.17 23.10 10.10
C GLU A 288 -7.47 23.91 11.22
N ASN A 289 -6.74 23.25 12.12
CA ASN A 289 -6.09 23.88 13.28
C ASN A 289 -4.70 24.47 12.97
N TYR A 290 -4.42 24.81 11.71
CA TYR A 290 -3.07 25.19 11.28
C TYR A 290 -2.50 26.40 12.04
N LYS A 291 -3.31 27.43 12.37
CA LYS A 291 -2.83 28.63 13.08
C LYS A 291 -2.22 28.28 14.44
N ALA A 292 -2.89 27.40 15.19
CA ALA A 292 -2.39 26.92 16.48
C ALA A 292 -1.10 26.10 16.32
N ILE A 293 -1.01 25.28 15.28
CA ILE A 293 0.20 24.52 14.94
C ILE A 293 1.36 25.48 14.64
N GLU A 294 1.14 26.46 13.77
CA GLU A 294 2.13 27.49 13.44
C GLU A 294 2.60 28.26 14.67
N ASP A 295 1.68 28.67 15.56
CA ASP A 295 2.02 29.39 16.79
C ASP A 295 2.88 28.54 17.74
N ILE A 296 2.58 27.25 17.88
CA ILE A 296 3.39 26.30 18.66
C ILE A 296 4.78 26.14 18.04
N LEU A 297 4.87 25.99 16.71
CA LEU A 297 6.16 25.85 16.02
C LEU A 297 7.03 27.10 16.20
N ILE A 298 6.45 28.30 16.12
CA ILE A 298 7.15 29.57 16.38
C ILE A 298 7.66 29.61 17.83
N ALA A 299 6.81 29.25 18.80
CA ALA A 299 7.19 29.26 20.21
C ALA A 299 8.36 28.33 20.52
N GLU A 300 8.47 27.21 19.80
CA GLU A 300 9.56 26.23 19.92
C GLU A 300 10.77 26.54 19.02
N GLY A 301 10.75 27.66 18.28
CA GLY A 301 11.83 28.04 17.36
C GLY A 301 12.01 27.07 16.20
N ILE A 302 10.93 26.40 15.77
CA ILE A 302 10.90 25.51 14.61
C ILE A 302 10.35 26.29 13.42
N HIS A 303 11.20 26.54 12.43
CA HIS A 303 10.77 27.15 11.17
C HIS A 303 9.83 26.21 10.41
N TYR A 304 8.90 26.80 9.67
CA TYR A 304 7.90 26.06 8.90
C TYR A 304 7.53 26.79 7.62
N ALA A 305 6.82 26.06 6.75
CA ALA A 305 6.21 26.58 5.54
C ALA A 305 4.85 25.91 5.33
N THR A 306 3.79 26.71 5.20
CA THR A 306 2.41 26.27 5.05
C THR A 306 2.00 26.30 3.59
N TYR A 307 1.48 25.18 3.08
CA TYR A 307 1.10 25.00 1.67
C TYR A 307 -0.41 25.20 1.48
N VAL A 308 -0.76 26.05 0.52
CA VAL A 308 -2.14 26.36 0.10
C VAL A 308 -2.22 26.35 -1.43
N ALA A 309 -3.42 26.40 -2.02
CA ALA A 309 -3.57 26.30 -3.48
C ALA A 309 -2.81 27.38 -4.28
N GLY A 310 -2.67 28.58 -3.70
CA GLY A 310 -1.99 29.71 -4.32
C GLY A 310 -0.48 29.78 -4.11
N GLY A 311 0.13 28.83 -3.40
CA GLY A 311 1.56 28.82 -3.11
C GLY A 311 1.89 28.47 -1.66
N ILE A 312 3.04 28.95 -1.20
CA ILE A 312 3.61 28.58 0.11
C ILE A 312 3.81 29.85 0.94
N TRP A 313 3.51 29.79 2.23
CA TRP A 313 3.56 30.94 3.15
C TRP A 313 4.30 30.59 4.43
N THR A 314 4.90 31.59 5.07
CA THR A 314 5.44 31.45 6.42
C THR A 314 5.43 32.76 7.18
N ARG A 315 5.11 32.71 8.48
CA ARG A 315 5.34 33.83 9.41
C ARG A 315 6.72 33.79 10.06
N SER A 316 7.45 32.69 9.88
CA SER A 316 8.79 32.49 10.43
C SER A 316 9.82 32.67 9.31
N PRO A 317 10.60 33.78 9.29
CA PRO A 317 11.63 33.97 8.28
C PRO A 317 12.60 32.78 8.24
N LEU A 318 12.83 32.25 7.04
CA LEU A 318 13.74 31.13 6.84
C LEU A 318 15.20 31.59 6.90
N THR A 319 16.07 30.71 7.36
CA THR A 319 17.53 30.88 7.27
C THR A 319 18.02 30.71 5.84
N GLU A 320 19.24 31.17 5.56
CA GLU A 320 19.89 30.96 4.26
C GLU A 320 19.99 29.46 3.91
N ALA A 321 20.34 28.60 4.87
CA ALA A 321 20.45 27.15 4.65
C ALA A 321 19.10 26.51 4.27
N GLU A 322 18.00 26.98 4.84
CA GLU A 322 16.65 26.51 4.55
C GLU A 322 16.18 26.99 3.17
N ILE A 323 16.50 28.23 2.79
CA ILE A 323 16.28 28.76 1.44
C ILE A 323 17.07 27.95 0.40
N GLU A 324 18.35 27.64 0.68
CA GLU A 324 19.16 26.80 -0.20
C GLU A 324 18.61 25.37 -0.29
N SER A 325 18.02 24.83 0.78
CA SER A 325 17.36 23.52 0.73
C SER A 325 16.16 23.52 -0.22
N TYR A 326 15.36 24.61 -0.26
CA TYR A 326 14.27 24.77 -1.21
C TYR A 326 14.76 24.89 -2.66
N LYS A 327 15.82 25.68 -2.89
CA LYS A 327 16.43 25.82 -4.22
C LYS A 327 17.03 24.51 -4.72
N PHE A 328 17.71 23.78 -3.83
CA PHE A 328 18.32 22.49 -4.16
C PHE A 328 17.29 21.49 -4.69
N VAL A 329 16.09 21.47 -4.10
CA VAL A 329 15.00 20.61 -4.59
C VAL A 329 14.17 21.28 -5.70
N GLY A 330 14.43 22.54 -6.09
CA GLY A 330 13.63 23.23 -7.12
C GLY A 330 12.18 23.54 -6.70
N GLU A 331 11.93 23.81 -5.42
CA GLU A 331 10.62 24.24 -4.91
C GLU A 331 10.52 25.78 -4.87
N ILE A 332 9.32 26.34 -5.07
CA ILE A 332 9.09 27.78 -4.93
C ILE A 332 9.31 28.22 -3.48
N LEU A 333 9.84 29.43 -3.29
CA LEU A 333 10.09 29.92 -1.94
C LEU A 333 8.80 30.33 -1.22
N PRO A 334 8.69 30.10 0.10
CA PRO A 334 7.58 30.60 0.90
C PRO A 334 7.53 32.13 0.89
N GLN A 335 6.34 32.69 0.75
CA GLN A 335 6.09 34.12 0.89
C GLN A 335 6.03 34.49 2.38
N PRO A 336 6.68 35.60 2.80
CA PRO A 336 6.57 36.08 4.17
C PRO A 336 5.17 36.64 4.42
N GLY A 337 4.57 36.26 5.53
CA GLY A 337 3.29 36.81 5.97
C GLY A 337 2.34 35.80 6.58
N THR A 338 1.13 36.25 6.89
CA THR A 338 0.08 35.38 7.40
C THR A 338 -0.40 34.46 6.27
N THR A 339 -0.46 33.16 6.55
CA THR A 339 -1.03 32.17 5.64
C THR A 339 -2.48 32.52 5.30
N PRO A 340 -2.87 32.59 4.02
CA PRO A 340 -4.24 32.84 3.62
C PRO A 340 -5.17 31.69 4.02
N ASP A 341 -6.28 31.99 4.71
CA ASP A 341 -7.33 31.00 5.03
C ASP A 341 -8.06 30.47 3.76
N LYS A 342 -8.04 31.25 2.68
CA LYS A 342 -8.81 30.96 1.47
C LYS A 342 -8.17 29.83 0.65
N GLY A 343 -8.94 28.76 0.44
CA GLY A 343 -8.54 27.62 -0.40
C GLY A 343 -8.08 26.38 0.36
N GLY A 344 -8.08 26.43 1.70
CA GLY A 344 -7.72 25.30 2.55
C GLY A 344 -6.20 25.14 2.73
N ILE A 345 -5.81 24.58 3.86
CA ILE A 345 -4.41 24.29 4.18
C ILE A 345 -4.12 22.82 3.93
N PHE A 346 -3.21 22.52 3.02
CA PHE A 346 -2.95 21.13 2.64
C PHE A 346 -1.91 20.46 3.53
N LYS A 347 -0.87 21.20 3.91
CA LYS A 347 0.17 20.72 4.82
C LYS A 347 0.96 21.86 5.45
N VAL A 348 1.63 21.54 6.55
CA VAL A 348 2.64 22.38 7.19
C VAL A 348 3.97 21.62 7.17
N LEU A 349 4.92 22.08 6.35
CA LEU A 349 6.28 21.55 6.30
C LEU A 349 7.11 22.18 7.43
N THR A 350 7.86 21.37 8.15
CA THR A 350 8.80 21.81 9.19
C THR A 350 10.24 21.48 8.80
N PHE A 351 11.17 22.36 9.16
CA PHE A 351 12.61 22.14 8.97
C PHE A 351 13.16 21.32 10.16
N SER A 352 12.98 20.01 10.04
CA SER A 352 13.27 19.00 11.08
C SER A 352 14.17 17.90 10.54
N HIS A 353 15.48 18.16 10.58
CA HIS A 353 16.49 17.22 10.11
C HIS A 353 16.42 15.87 10.83
N LYS A 354 16.54 14.75 10.11
CA LYS A 354 16.38 13.39 10.67
C LYS A 354 17.28 13.08 11.88
N ASN A 355 18.44 13.73 11.95
CA ASN A 355 19.38 13.57 13.06
C ASN A 355 18.94 14.31 14.34
N ASP A 356 18.07 15.32 14.24
CA ASP A 356 17.46 15.96 15.40
C ASP A 356 16.23 15.15 15.86
N ARG A 357 16.52 14.05 16.56
CA ARG A 357 15.48 13.12 17.03
C ARG A 357 14.49 13.79 17.99
N LYS A 358 14.93 14.77 18.79
CA LYS A 358 14.06 15.47 19.74
C LYS A 358 13.03 16.33 18.99
N ARG A 359 13.48 17.14 18.04
CA ARG A 359 12.60 17.94 17.18
C ARG A 359 11.66 17.05 16.36
N CYS A 360 12.19 15.97 15.78
CA CYS A 360 11.37 15.03 15.00
C CYS A 360 10.28 14.35 15.85
N ALA A 361 10.57 14.00 17.10
CA ALA A 361 9.60 13.43 18.02
C ALA A 361 8.55 14.47 18.44
N PHE A 362 8.98 15.71 18.72
CA PHE A 362 8.08 16.81 19.06
C PHE A 362 7.06 17.10 17.94
N VAL A 363 7.52 17.23 16.69
CA VAL A 363 6.62 17.52 15.56
C VAL A 363 5.64 16.38 15.31
N ARG A 364 6.08 15.12 15.44
CA ARG A 364 5.19 13.94 15.34
C ARG A 364 4.14 13.91 16.45
N ASP A 365 4.53 14.20 17.69
CA ASP A 365 3.61 14.28 18.83
C ASP A 365 2.60 15.44 18.67
N LEU A 366 3.06 16.60 18.18
CA LEU A 366 2.20 17.73 17.86
C LEU A 366 1.14 17.34 16.82
N ALA A 367 1.54 16.69 15.72
CA ALA A 367 0.60 16.22 14.70
C ALA A 367 -0.41 15.22 15.30
N ALA A 368 0.07 14.22 16.04
CA ALA A 368 -0.77 13.20 16.65
C ALA A 368 -1.81 13.79 17.61
N LYS A 369 -1.42 14.77 18.45
CA LYS A 369 -2.34 15.49 19.36
C LYS A 369 -3.42 16.27 18.63
N GLN A 370 -3.16 16.67 17.39
CA GLN A 370 -4.13 17.35 16.51
C GLN A 370 -4.95 16.37 15.64
N GLY A 371 -4.74 15.05 15.79
CA GLY A 371 -5.38 14.05 14.95
C GLY A 371 -4.88 14.07 13.49
N LEU A 372 -3.67 14.58 13.27
CA LEU A 372 -3.02 14.72 11.96
C LEU A 372 -1.93 13.65 11.79
N ALA A 373 -1.57 13.39 10.54
CA ALA A 373 -0.42 12.58 10.19
C ALA A 373 0.86 13.43 10.15
N CYS A 374 2.00 12.75 10.27
CA CYS A 374 3.30 13.38 10.13
C CYS A 374 4.25 12.47 9.34
N VAL A 375 4.76 12.95 8.21
CA VAL A 375 5.55 12.14 7.26
C VAL A 375 6.83 12.86 6.85
N ARG A 376 7.93 12.12 6.70
CA ARG A 376 9.18 12.64 6.15
C ARG A 376 9.16 12.65 4.62
N THR A 377 9.59 13.76 4.03
CA THR A 377 9.70 13.91 2.56
C THR A 377 11.12 14.17 2.09
N ALA A 378 12.02 14.56 2.99
CA ALA A 378 13.45 14.63 2.78
C ALA A 378 14.18 14.55 4.13
N ASP A 379 15.51 14.43 4.10
CA ASP A 379 16.33 14.43 5.32
C ASP A 379 16.05 15.62 6.22
N GLY A 380 15.84 16.80 5.65
CA GLY A 380 15.52 18.05 6.33
C GLY A 380 14.03 18.32 6.57
N PHE A 381 13.12 17.60 5.89
CA PHE A 381 11.71 17.99 5.80
C PHE A 381 10.79 16.98 6.46
N LEU A 382 10.00 17.47 7.40
CA LEU A 382 8.99 16.70 8.10
C LEU A 382 7.67 17.45 8.04
N GLU A 383 6.64 16.81 7.51
CA GLU A 383 5.40 17.47 7.13
C GLU A 383 4.25 17.01 8.02
N ILE A 384 3.45 17.96 8.48
CA ILE A 384 2.18 17.71 9.15
C ILE A 384 1.07 17.81 8.10
N CYS A 385 0.28 16.76 7.95
CA CYS A 385 -0.76 16.66 6.93
C CYS A 385 -2.03 15.98 7.51
N PRO A 386 -3.18 16.10 6.83
CA PRO A 386 -4.40 15.42 7.26
C PRO A 386 -4.20 13.90 7.39
N ASN A 387 -4.77 13.31 8.42
CA ASN A 387 -4.68 11.86 8.63
C ASN A 387 -5.44 11.09 7.54
N GLY A 388 -4.87 9.97 7.07
CA GLY A 388 -5.47 9.15 6.02
C GLY A 388 -5.50 9.79 4.62
N HIS A 389 -4.77 10.87 4.39
CA HIS A 389 -4.61 11.52 3.09
C HIS A 389 -3.12 11.63 2.73
N GLY A 390 -2.79 11.52 1.45
CA GLY A 390 -1.41 11.48 0.99
C GLY A 390 -1.28 11.10 -0.48
N LYS A 391 -0.07 10.75 -0.92
CA LYS A 391 0.22 10.33 -2.29
C LYS A 391 -0.68 9.20 -2.80
N HIS A 392 -0.98 8.22 -1.94
CA HIS A 392 -1.92 7.14 -2.22
C HIS A 392 -3.34 7.62 -2.56
N ALA A 393 -3.84 8.67 -1.90
CA ALA A 393 -5.16 9.22 -2.17
C ALA A 393 -5.21 9.78 -3.60
N ALA A 394 -4.13 10.41 -4.06
CA ALA A 394 -4.03 10.95 -5.42
C ALA A 394 -3.96 9.84 -6.47
N ALA A 395 -3.11 8.84 -6.25
CA ALA A 395 -3.03 7.68 -7.13
C ALA A 395 -4.40 7.00 -7.28
N MET A 396 -5.09 6.74 -6.16
CA MET A 396 -6.42 6.13 -6.16
C MET A 396 -7.47 7.02 -6.84
N HIS A 397 -7.46 8.33 -6.59
CA HIS A 397 -8.39 9.26 -7.23
C HIS A 397 -8.19 9.28 -8.76
N ILE A 398 -6.95 9.41 -9.23
CA ILE A 398 -6.58 9.39 -10.64
C ILE A 398 -7.03 8.09 -11.31
N MET A 399 -6.77 6.93 -10.69
CA MET A 399 -7.17 5.63 -11.22
C MET A 399 -8.69 5.50 -11.28
N ASN A 400 -9.41 5.89 -10.23
CA ASN A 400 -10.86 5.83 -10.18
C ASN A 400 -11.51 6.71 -11.25
N GLU A 401 -11.05 7.95 -11.43
CA GLU A 401 -11.58 8.84 -12.48
C GLU A 401 -11.34 8.29 -13.89
N ALA A 402 -10.22 7.59 -14.09
CA ALA A 402 -9.88 6.98 -15.37
C ALA A 402 -10.48 5.58 -15.58
N GLY A 403 -11.18 5.02 -14.60
CA GLY A 403 -11.65 3.63 -14.62
C GLY A 403 -10.50 2.60 -14.69
N TRP A 404 -9.31 2.97 -14.20
CA TRP A 404 -8.12 2.13 -14.23
C TRP A 404 -8.04 1.24 -12.99
N SER A 405 -7.63 -0.01 -13.17
CA SER A 405 -7.53 -0.97 -12.08
C SER A 405 -6.31 -0.68 -11.22
N ASP A 406 -6.51 -0.53 -9.91
CA ASP A 406 -5.41 -0.30 -8.97
C ASP A 406 -4.43 -1.49 -8.93
N LEU A 407 -4.94 -2.70 -9.11
CA LEU A 407 -4.14 -3.91 -9.23
C LEU A 407 -3.29 -3.98 -10.51
N ASN A 408 -3.56 -3.13 -11.51
CA ASN A 408 -2.78 -2.98 -12.73
C ASN A 408 -1.98 -1.66 -12.72
N SER A 409 -1.34 -1.35 -11.59
CA SER A 409 -0.53 -0.15 -11.41
C SER A 409 0.78 -0.44 -10.67
N ILE A 410 1.77 0.43 -10.85
CA ILE A 410 3.05 0.37 -10.14
C ILE A 410 3.34 1.73 -9.52
N SER A 411 3.58 1.78 -8.21
CA SER A 411 4.11 2.98 -7.56
C SER A 411 5.63 2.93 -7.45
N ILE A 412 6.32 4.05 -7.64
CA ILE A 412 7.78 4.16 -7.50
C ILE A 412 8.12 5.32 -6.56
N GLY A 413 8.98 5.10 -5.58
CA GLY A 413 9.41 6.15 -4.63
C GLY A 413 10.69 5.83 -3.87
N ASP A 414 11.07 6.73 -2.96
CA ASP A 414 12.34 6.68 -2.22
C ASP A 414 12.20 7.00 -0.71
N SER A 415 11.12 7.68 -0.32
CA SER A 415 10.96 8.33 0.99
C SER A 415 9.69 7.90 1.75
N GLU A 416 9.59 8.27 3.04
CA GLU A 416 8.53 7.80 3.95
C GLU A 416 7.10 8.09 3.43
N ASN A 417 6.89 9.22 2.76
CA ASN A 417 5.61 9.58 2.14
C ASN A 417 5.18 8.67 0.97
N ASP A 418 6.12 7.96 0.33
CA ASP A 418 5.84 7.03 -0.77
C ASP A 418 5.30 5.68 -0.30
N LEU A 419 5.62 5.28 0.93
CA LEU A 419 5.12 4.03 1.54
C LEU A 419 3.60 3.92 1.49
N SER A 420 2.92 5.06 1.53
CA SER A 420 1.47 5.09 1.43
C SER A 420 0.96 4.55 0.08
N MET A 421 1.66 4.85 -1.03
CA MET A 421 1.30 4.35 -2.36
C MET A 421 1.52 2.84 -2.48
N PHE A 422 2.58 2.32 -1.86
CA PHE A 422 3.01 0.93 -2.01
C PHE A 422 1.91 -0.07 -1.61
N GLY A 423 1.14 0.29 -0.58
CA GLY A 423 0.05 -0.54 -0.09
C GLY A 423 -1.17 -0.58 -1.01
N VAL A 424 -1.40 0.46 -1.82
CA VAL A 424 -2.62 0.61 -2.63
C VAL A 424 -2.43 0.20 -4.09
N THR A 425 -1.23 0.32 -4.65
CA THR A 425 -0.98 -0.09 -6.04
C THR A 425 -0.84 -1.61 -6.17
N GLY A 426 -0.94 -2.09 -7.41
CA GLY A 426 -0.77 -3.49 -7.76
C GLY A 426 0.60 -3.99 -7.34
N LEU A 427 1.64 -3.24 -7.70
CA LEU A 427 3.05 -3.49 -7.36
C LEU A 427 3.71 -2.18 -6.85
N SER A 428 4.77 -2.31 -6.09
CA SER A 428 5.58 -1.19 -5.60
C SER A 428 7.06 -1.35 -5.96
N ALA A 429 7.74 -0.26 -6.25
CA ALA A 429 9.16 -0.21 -6.54
C ALA A 429 9.86 0.88 -5.71
N ALA A 430 11.06 0.58 -5.23
CA ALA A 430 11.96 1.54 -4.62
C ALA A 430 13.26 1.60 -5.41
N VAL A 431 13.75 2.81 -5.66
CA VAL A 431 15.08 3.05 -6.26
C VAL A 431 16.17 2.72 -5.26
N ALA A 432 17.35 2.31 -5.72
CA ALA A 432 18.43 1.85 -4.84
C ALA A 432 18.96 2.90 -3.84
N ASN A 433 18.74 4.20 -4.13
CA ASN A 433 19.06 5.30 -3.22
C ASN A 433 17.92 5.66 -2.25
N ALA A 434 16.85 4.86 -2.21
CA ALA A 434 15.76 5.02 -1.25
C ALA A 434 16.26 4.86 0.19
N THR A 435 15.53 5.47 1.12
CA THR A 435 15.85 5.39 2.55
C THR A 435 15.79 3.95 3.08
N GLU A 436 16.52 3.68 4.17
CA GLU A 436 16.65 2.35 4.76
C GLU A 436 15.31 1.71 5.16
N ASP A 437 14.29 2.51 5.46
CA ASP A 437 12.94 2.03 5.78
C ASP A 437 12.07 1.79 4.55
N VAL A 438 12.38 2.42 3.41
CA VAL A 438 11.57 2.37 2.17
C VAL A 438 12.05 1.29 1.22
N LEU A 439 13.37 1.17 1.01
CA LEU A 439 13.94 0.16 0.11
C LEU A 439 13.45 -1.27 0.43
N PRO A 440 13.50 -1.79 1.68
CA PRO A 440 13.00 -3.12 1.98
C PRO A 440 11.46 -3.23 1.96
N ALA A 441 10.74 -2.11 1.88
CA ALA A 441 9.29 -2.07 1.88
C ALA A 441 8.67 -2.17 0.47
N ALA A 442 9.46 -2.09 -0.59
CA ALA A 442 8.98 -2.24 -1.97
C ALA A 442 8.94 -3.71 -2.43
N ASP A 443 8.10 -4.00 -3.44
CA ASP A 443 8.08 -5.30 -4.09
C ASP A 443 9.24 -5.47 -5.10
N LEU A 444 9.70 -4.36 -5.67
CA LEU A 444 10.83 -4.28 -6.59
C LEU A 444 11.91 -3.32 -6.04
N ASN A 445 13.17 -3.75 -6.09
CA ASN A 445 14.33 -2.90 -5.83
C ASN A 445 15.04 -2.62 -7.15
N ILE A 446 14.80 -1.43 -7.71
CA ILE A 446 15.34 -1.00 -9.00
C ILE A 446 16.63 -0.17 -8.79
N PRO A 447 17.44 0.07 -9.84
CA PRO A 447 18.64 0.90 -9.73
C PRO A 447 18.35 2.32 -9.20
N SER A 448 19.39 3.05 -8.84
CA SER A 448 19.24 4.41 -8.31
C SER A 448 18.70 5.38 -9.37
N CYS A 449 18.22 6.55 -8.95
CA CYS A 449 17.82 7.61 -9.87
C CYS A 449 18.97 8.05 -10.79
N ILE A 450 20.21 8.13 -10.28
CA ILE A 450 21.39 8.51 -11.10
C ILE A 450 21.79 7.42 -12.11
N ASP A 451 21.40 6.17 -11.86
CA ASP A 451 21.60 5.03 -12.78
C ASP A 451 20.38 4.80 -13.70
N ASN A 452 19.46 5.76 -13.77
CA ASN A 452 18.23 5.68 -14.57
C ASN A 452 17.32 4.50 -14.20
N GLY A 453 17.19 4.19 -12.90
CA GLY A 453 16.40 3.05 -12.43
C GLY A 453 14.96 3.01 -12.95
N VAL A 454 14.29 4.16 -12.97
CA VAL A 454 12.93 4.27 -13.54
C VAL A 454 12.92 3.94 -15.03
N ALA A 455 13.83 4.51 -15.81
CA ALA A 455 13.93 4.25 -17.25
C ALA A 455 14.12 2.75 -17.55
N GLN A 456 15.02 2.10 -16.80
CA GLN A 456 15.25 0.66 -16.95
C GLN A 456 13.99 -0.15 -16.64
N LEU A 457 13.22 0.24 -15.61
CA LEU A 457 11.95 -0.42 -15.28
C LEU A 457 10.93 -0.27 -16.41
N LEU A 458 10.77 0.94 -16.96
CA LEU A 458 9.87 1.18 -18.09
C LEU A 458 10.23 0.31 -19.29
N ASP A 459 11.51 0.26 -19.68
CA ASP A 459 11.97 -0.56 -20.80
C ASP A 459 11.73 -2.06 -20.56
N ALA A 460 11.95 -2.55 -19.33
CA ALA A 460 11.68 -3.95 -18.99
C ALA A 460 10.18 -4.29 -19.09
N LEU A 461 9.30 -3.37 -18.70
CA LEU A 461 7.86 -3.56 -18.81
C LEU A 461 7.43 -3.61 -20.28
N VAL A 462 7.93 -2.68 -21.11
CA VAL A 462 7.68 -2.67 -22.57
C VAL A 462 8.13 -3.98 -23.20
N GLU A 463 9.33 -4.46 -22.87
CA GLU A 463 9.83 -5.72 -23.39
C GLU A 463 8.94 -6.90 -23.01
N SER A 464 8.51 -6.97 -21.74
CA SER A 464 7.64 -8.05 -21.26
C SER A 464 6.25 -8.03 -21.90
N ALA A 465 5.74 -6.84 -22.22
CA ALA A 465 4.39 -6.65 -22.75
C ALA A 465 4.24 -7.09 -24.23
N LYS A 466 5.33 -7.41 -24.93
CA LYS A 466 5.28 -7.93 -26.32
C LYS A 466 4.44 -9.21 -26.45
N GLY A 467 4.25 -9.95 -25.36
CA GLY A 467 3.36 -11.13 -25.28
C GLY A 467 1.87 -10.83 -25.11
N GLY A 468 1.47 -9.55 -25.11
CA GLY A 468 0.08 -9.10 -24.96
C GLY A 468 -0.31 -8.62 -23.55
N SER A 469 0.46 -8.99 -22.53
CA SER A 469 0.34 -8.49 -21.16
C SER A 469 1.72 -8.37 -20.53
N TRP A 470 1.99 -7.31 -19.78
CA TRP A 470 3.24 -7.17 -19.03
C TRP A 470 3.42 -8.26 -17.97
N GLU A 471 4.67 -8.55 -17.65
CA GLU A 471 5.04 -9.50 -16.60
C GLU A 471 5.80 -8.80 -15.47
N ILE A 472 5.66 -9.32 -14.25
CA ILE A 472 6.37 -8.79 -13.08
C ILE A 472 7.89 -9.00 -13.28
N PRO A 473 8.72 -7.94 -13.27
CA PRO A 473 10.15 -8.06 -13.54
C PRO A 473 10.91 -8.85 -12.46
N SER A 474 11.18 -10.13 -12.73
CA SER A 474 11.77 -11.05 -11.76
C SER A 474 13.15 -10.62 -11.24
N LYS A 475 13.95 -9.96 -12.09
CA LYS A 475 15.32 -9.51 -11.75
C LYS A 475 15.39 -8.51 -10.60
N TRP A 476 14.30 -7.78 -10.33
CA TRP A 476 14.25 -6.76 -9.27
C TRP A 476 13.35 -7.16 -8.10
N LEU A 477 12.71 -8.33 -8.16
CA LEU A 477 11.83 -8.78 -7.07
C LEU A 477 12.59 -8.80 -5.74
N ALA A 478 12.05 -8.09 -4.75
CA ALA A 478 12.55 -8.12 -3.39
C ALA A 478 12.55 -9.57 -2.88
N GLN A 479 13.65 -9.98 -2.27
CA GLN A 479 13.81 -11.33 -1.72
C GLN A 479 13.63 -11.29 -0.20
N TYR A 480 13.24 -12.45 0.36
CA TYR A 480 13.15 -12.60 1.80
C TYR A 480 14.52 -12.83 2.42
#